data_AF-A0A367RI76-F1
#
_entry.id   AF-A0A367RI76-F1
#
_cell.length_a   1.000
_cell.length_b   1.000
_cell.length_c   1.000
_cell.angle_alpha   90.00
_cell.angle_beta   90.00
_cell.angle_gamma   90.00
#
_symmetry.space_group_name_H-M   'P 1'
#
loop_
_entity.id
_entity.type
_entity.pdbx_description
1 polymer ?
#
loop_
_entity_poly.entity_id
_entity_poly.type
_entity_poly.pdbx_seq_one_letter_code
_entity_poly.pdbx_strand_id
1 'polypeptide(L)'
;MNRGESYHQLRRAISHANFGKLRFKSELEQQLWGECGRLIVNCILYYNASILSNVLAHRENINDVQGIEELKQISPVAWQHINLYGRYEFRKFSNPINLDNIVQPLTQAPSH
;
A
#
# COMPACT_ATOMS: atom_id res chain seq x y z
N MET A 1 -8.25 -10.99 -10.41
CA MET A 1 -7.03 -11.43 -9.71
C MET A 1 -7.39 -11.78 -8.29
N ASN A 2 -7.03 -12.97 -7.81
CA ASN A 2 -7.42 -13.39 -6.46
C ASN A 2 -6.58 -12.66 -5.41
N ARG A 3 -7.16 -12.37 -4.22
CA ARG A 3 -6.48 -11.60 -3.15
C ARG A 3 -5.10 -12.17 -2.78
N GLY A 4 -4.97 -13.51 -2.76
CA GLY A 4 -3.69 -14.18 -2.51
C GLY A 4 -2.66 -13.94 -3.62
N GLU A 5 -3.09 -13.88 -4.88
CA GLU A 5 -2.21 -13.64 -6.03
C GLU A 5 -1.65 -12.22 -6.03
N SER A 6 -2.47 -11.22 -5.71
CA SER A 6 -2.03 -9.82 -5.53
C SER A 6 -1.01 -9.68 -4.41
N TYR A 7 -1.21 -10.38 -3.29
CA TYR A 7 -0.26 -10.39 -2.18
C TYR A 7 1.08 -11.01 -2.59
N HIS A 8 1.05 -12.15 -3.28
CA HIS A 8 2.26 -12.78 -3.79
C HIS A 8 2.99 -11.92 -4.83
N GLN A 9 2.27 -11.19 -5.68
CA GLN A 9 2.86 -10.23 -6.61
C GLN A 9 3.53 -9.07 -5.87
N LEU A 10 2.87 -8.49 -4.86
CA LEU A 10 3.45 -7.44 -4.03
C LEU A 10 4.73 -7.92 -3.31
N ARG A 11 4.67 -9.11 -2.68
CA ARG A 11 5.83 -9.70 -1.98
C ARG A 11 7.00 -9.93 -2.94
N ARG A 12 6.72 -10.37 -4.18
CA ARG A 12 7.75 -10.49 -5.22
C ARG A 12 8.32 -9.12 -5.59
N ALA A 13 7.49 -8.12 -5.82
CA ALA A 13 7.95 -6.77 -6.18
C ALA A 13 8.88 -6.17 -5.11
N ILE A 14 8.55 -6.31 -3.82
CA ILE A 14 9.39 -5.88 -2.71
C ILE A 14 10.73 -6.63 -2.69
N SER A 15 10.69 -7.95 -2.93
CA SER A 15 11.91 -8.76 -3.00
C SER A 15 12.82 -8.32 -4.16
N HIS A 16 12.24 -8.07 -5.34
CA HIS A 16 12.97 -7.66 -6.53
C HIS A 16 13.56 -6.25 -6.44
N ALA A 17 12.89 -5.32 -5.75
CA ALA A 17 13.40 -3.96 -5.52
C ALA A 17 14.77 -3.93 -4.82
N ASN A 18 15.14 -4.99 -4.10
CA ASN A 18 16.47 -5.15 -3.50
C ASN A 18 17.55 -5.62 -4.51
N PHE A 19 17.57 -5.03 -5.71
CA PHE A 19 18.61 -5.23 -6.74
C PHE A 19 18.77 -6.68 -7.26
N GLY A 20 17.71 -7.49 -7.22
CA GLY A 20 17.63 -8.76 -7.95
C GLY A 20 18.61 -9.88 -7.54
N LYS A 21 19.43 -9.71 -6.50
CA LYS A 21 20.30 -10.78 -5.98
C LYS A 21 20.30 -10.78 -4.46
N LEU A 22 19.35 -11.53 -3.90
CA LEU A 22 19.41 -11.97 -2.53
C LEU A 22 20.58 -12.96 -2.38
N ARG A 23 21.76 -12.46 -2.00
CA ARG A 23 22.93 -13.27 -1.66
C ARG A 23 22.93 -13.53 -0.16
N PHE A 24 22.00 -14.35 0.31
CA PHE A 24 21.98 -14.76 1.71
C PHE A 24 23.07 -15.79 1.98
N LYS A 25 23.83 -15.61 3.06
CA LYS A 25 24.89 -16.50 3.48
C LYS A 25 24.44 -17.42 4.62
N SER A 26 23.35 -17.10 5.31
CA SER A 26 22.80 -17.88 6.44
C SER A 26 21.26 -17.97 6.43
N GLU A 27 20.72 -18.96 7.17
CA GLU A 27 19.28 -19.11 7.40
C GLU A 27 18.69 -17.94 8.18
N LEU A 28 19.40 -17.42 9.17
CA LEU A 28 18.98 -16.26 9.96
C LEU A 28 18.78 -15.01 9.08
N GLU A 29 19.68 -14.77 8.13
CA GLU A 29 19.52 -13.68 7.16
C GLU A 29 18.26 -13.88 6.32
N GLN A 30 17.99 -15.10 5.83
CA GLN A 30 16.78 -15.39 5.06
C GLN A 30 15.50 -15.11 5.85
N GLN A 31 15.47 -15.52 7.12
CA GLN A 31 14.34 -15.26 8.02
C GLN A 31 14.15 -13.77 8.27
N LEU A 32 15.22 -13.05 8.60
CA LEU A 32 15.18 -11.60 8.84
C LEU A 32 14.63 -10.85 7.63
N TRP A 33 15.11 -11.20 6.43
CA TRP A 33 14.61 -10.63 5.18
C TRP A 33 13.14 -10.96 4.92
N GLY A 34 12.72 -12.18 5.24
CA GLY A 34 11.32 -12.58 5.20
C GLY A 34 10.42 -11.71 6.08
N GLU A 35 10.84 -11.46 7.31
CA GLU A 35 10.12 -10.63 8.27
C GLU A 35 10.14 -9.14 7.89
N CYS A 36 11.27 -8.60 7.42
CA CYS A 36 11.33 -7.24 6.88
C CYS A 36 10.39 -7.07 5.67
N GLY A 37 10.35 -8.06 4.77
CA GLY A 37 9.42 -8.06 3.65
C GLY A 37 7.95 -8.05 4.10
N ARG A 38 7.61 -8.87 5.10
CA ARG A 38 6.25 -8.89 5.70
C ARG A 38 5.89 -7.55 6.34
N LEU A 39 6.83 -6.92 7.05
CA LEU A 39 6.64 -5.61 7.64
C LEU A 39 6.30 -4.56 6.58
N ILE A 40 7.06 -4.51 5.48
CA ILE A 40 6.80 -3.57 4.38
C ILE A 40 5.41 -3.81 3.76
N VAL A 41 5.03 -5.07 3.52
CA VAL A 41 3.69 -5.40 3.01
C VAL A 41 2.61 -4.89 3.97
N ASN A 42 2.76 -5.12 5.27
CA ASN A 42 1.80 -4.68 6.27
C ASN A 42 1.70 -3.15 6.31
N CYS A 43 2.82 -2.42 6.17
CA CYS A 43 2.79 -0.96 6.09
C CYS A 43 2.02 -0.46 4.85
N ILE A 44 2.20 -1.11 3.69
CA ILE A 44 1.47 -0.78 2.46
C ILE A 44 -0.03 -1.06 2.62
N LEU A 45 -0.39 -2.23 3.16
CA LEU A 45 -1.78 -2.59 3.40
C LEU A 45 -2.44 -1.63 4.38
N TYR A 46 -1.76 -1.28 5.47
CA TYR A 46 -2.25 -0.31 6.44
C TYR A 46 -2.48 1.05 5.80
N TYR A 47 -1.51 1.57 5.06
CA TYR A 47 -1.62 2.84 4.34
C TYR A 47 -2.83 2.86 3.38
N ASN A 48 -2.97 1.83 2.55
CA ASN A 48 -4.10 1.73 1.62
C ASN A 48 -5.44 1.59 2.36
N ALA A 49 -5.51 0.76 3.41
CA ALA A 49 -6.70 0.60 4.22
C ALA A 49 -7.12 1.91 4.89
N SER A 50 -6.16 2.69 5.42
CA SER A 50 -6.43 4.00 6.00
C SER A 50 -7.04 4.96 4.99
N ILE A 51 -6.51 5.03 3.77
CA ILE A 51 -7.09 5.88 2.71
C ILE A 51 -8.51 5.42 2.37
N LEU A 52 -8.70 4.12 2.12
CA LEU A 52 -10.00 3.56 1.75
C LEU A 52 -11.04 3.75 2.86
N SER A 53 -10.67 3.59 4.13
CA SER A 53 -11.55 3.83 5.27
C SER A 53 -11.98 5.30 5.38
N ASN A 54 -11.08 6.25 5.12
CA ASN A 54 -11.44 7.67 5.15
C ASN A 54 -12.36 8.05 3.98
N VAL A 55 -12.09 7.53 2.78
CA VAL A 55 -12.97 7.73 1.60
C VAL A 55 -14.34 7.11 1.85
N LEU A 56 -14.39 5.91 2.45
CA LEU A 56 -15.65 5.25 2.80
C LEU A 56 -16.47 6.10 3.77
N ALA A 57 -15.86 6.54 4.87
CA ALA A 57 -16.52 7.37 5.88
C ALA A 57 -17.08 8.68 5.29
N HIS A 58 -16.35 9.30 4.36
CA HIS A 58 -16.84 10.48 3.65
C HIS A 58 -18.08 10.16 2.79
N ARG A 59 -18.02 9.08 1.99
CA ARG A 59 -19.14 8.67 1.12
C ARG A 59 -20.37 8.26 1.90
N GLU A 60 -20.20 7.58 3.04
CA GLU A 60 -21.27 7.26 3.98
C GLU A 60 -21.95 8.53 4.52
N ASN A 61 -21.16 9.55 4.89
CA ASN A 61 -21.68 10.81 5.41
C ASN A 61 -22.52 11.59 4.38
N ILE A 62 -22.20 11.50 3.09
CA ILE A 62 -22.97 12.13 2.01
C ILE A 62 -24.04 11.21 1.40
N ASN A 63 -24.21 9.98 1.92
CA ASN A 63 -25.09 8.95 1.38
C ASN A 63 -24.84 8.58 -0.10
N ASP A 64 -23.58 8.60 -0.53
CA ASP A 64 -23.17 8.21 -1.89
C ASP A 64 -23.08 6.68 -2.02
N VAL A 65 -24.24 6.05 -2.23
CA VAL A 65 -24.38 4.58 -2.34
C VAL A 65 -23.58 4.04 -3.52
N GLN A 66 -23.55 4.75 -4.65
CA GLN A 66 -22.82 4.31 -5.84
C GLN A 66 -21.31 4.28 -5.58
N GLY A 67 -20.76 5.37 -5.03
CA GLY A 67 -19.33 5.43 -4.72
C GLY A 67 -18.93 4.42 -3.64
N ILE A 68 -19.81 4.05 -2.72
CA ILE A 68 -19.56 2.97 -1.75
C ILE A 68 -19.42 1.61 -2.47
N GLU A 69 -20.30 1.29 -3.42
CA GLU A 69 -20.23 0.04 -4.18
C GLU A 69 -18.98 -0.04 -5.07
N GLU A 70 -18.59 1.07 -5.70
CA GLU A 70 -17.35 1.16 -6.45
C GLU A 70 -16.11 0.94 -5.55
N LEU A 71 -16.11 1.55 -4.36
CA LEU A 71 -15.01 1.42 -3.40
C LEU A 71 -14.80 -0.04 -2.95
N LYS A 72 -15.86 -0.83 -2.83
CA LYS A 72 -15.78 -2.26 -2.47
C LYS A 72 -15.02 -3.10 -3.51
N GLN A 73 -14.94 -2.64 -4.75
CA GLN A 73 -14.18 -3.32 -5.81
C GLN A 73 -12.67 -3.04 -5.72
N ILE A 74 -12.26 -2.02 -4.95
CA ILE A 74 -10.86 -1.63 -4.82
C ILE A 74 -10.15 -2.54 -3.82
N SER A 75 -9.07 -3.16 -4.26
CA SER A 75 -8.26 -4.01 -3.40
C SER A 75 -7.30 -3.17 -2.55
N PRO A 76 -7.23 -3.37 -1.23
CA PRO A 76 -6.21 -2.73 -0.39
C PRO A 76 -4.79 -3.23 -0.68
N VAL A 77 -4.65 -4.29 -1.48
CA VAL A 77 -3.36 -4.87 -1.89
C VAL A 77 -2.79 -4.18 -3.13
N ALA A 78 -3.50 -3.22 -3.74
CA ALA A 78 -2.97 -2.45 -4.88
C ALA A 78 -1.69 -1.71 -4.47
N TRP A 79 -0.68 -1.73 -5.33
CA TRP A 79 0.64 -1.16 -5.00
C TRP A 79 1.29 -0.45 -6.18
N GLN A 80 0.64 -0.40 -7.35
CA GLN A 80 1.14 0.24 -8.55
C GLN A 80 1.38 1.75 -8.37
N HIS A 81 0.73 2.38 -7.39
CA HIS A 81 0.93 3.77 -7.00
C HIS A 81 2.13 3.99 -6.05
N ILE A 82 2.83 2.92 -5.65
CA ILE A 82 3.94 2.95 -4.68
C ILE A 82 5.26 2.71 -5.41
N ASN A 83 6.20 3.66 -5.29
CA ASN A 83 7.51 3.55 -5.92
C ASN A 83 8.48 2.64 -5.14
N LEU A 84 8.38 1.33 -5.27
CA LEU A 84 9.26 0.40 -4.55
C LEU A 84 10.76 0.52 -4.92
N TYR A 85 11.10 1.13 -6.07
CA TYR A 85 12.46 1.20 -6.60
C TYR A 85 13.15 2.55 -6.34
N GLY A 86 12.54 3.41 -5.54
CA GLY A 86 13.09 4.72 -5.19
C GLY A 86 14.35 4.62 -4.30
N ARG A 87 15.11 5.71 -4.26
CA ARG A 87 16.20 5.89 -3.28
C ARG A 87 15.63 6.53 -2.02
N TYR A 88 15.68 5.82 -0.90
CA TYR A 88 15.13 6.27 0.37
C TYR A 88 16.24 6.64 1.37
N GLU A 89 16.19 7.85 1.91
CA GLU A 89 17.11 8.32 2.96
C GLU A 89 16.41 8.34 4.32
N PHE A 90 16.81 7.44 5.22
CA PHE A 90 16.23 7.35 6.58
C PHE A 90 16.79 8.38 7.57
N ARG A 91 17.79 9.18 7.18
CA ARG A 91 18.50 10.12 8.07
C ARG A 91 17.93 11.54 8.05
N LYS A 92 16.91 11.80 7.23
CA LYS A 92 16.21 13.08 7.20
C LYS A 92 14.81 12.84 7.74
N PHE A 93 14.41 13.61 8.76
CA PHE A 93 13.02 13.68 9.16
C PHE A 93 12.25 14.30 7.99
N SER A 94 11.48 13.46 7.28
CA SER A 94 10.51 13.95 6.32
C SER A 94 9.31 14.53 7.05
N ASN A 95 8.58 15.42 6.39
CA ASN A 95 7.27 15.84 6.88
C ASN A 95 6.39 14.61 7.09
N PRO A 96 5.57 14.56 8.16
CA PRO A 96 4.63 13.48 8.37
C PRO A 96 3.66 13.39 7.19
N ILE A 97 3.24 12.16 6.85
CA ILE A 97 2.21 11.93 5.84
C ILE A 97 0.91 12.56 6.35
N ASN A 98 0.40 13.54 5.62
CA ASN A 98 -0.93 14.09 5.87
C ASN A 98 -1.94 13.30 5.05
N LEU A 99 -2.69 12.41 5.71
CA LEU A 99 -3.72 11.58 5.07
C LEU A 99 -4.88 12.41 4.53
N ASP A 100 -5.27 13.49 5.21
CA ASP A 100 -6.38 14.34 4.77
C ASP A 100 -6.11 14.97 3.40
N ASN A 101 -4.88 15.45 3.18
CA ASN A 101 -4.44 15.99 1.89
C ASN A 101 -4.49 14.95 0.76
N ILE A 102 -4.36 13.65 1.08
CA ILE A 102 -4.42 12.55 0.11
C ILE A 102 -5.88 12.16 -0.15
N VAL A 103 -6.72 12.15 0.89
CA VAL A 103 -8.12 11.75 0.81
C VAL A 103 -8.99 12.82 0.15
N GLN A 104 -8.75 14.11 0.43
CA GLN A 104 -9.54 15.22 -0.08
C GLN A 104 -9.76 15.22 -1.61
N PRO A 105 -8.75 15.00 -2.48
CA PRO A 105 -8.99 14.92 -3.91
C PRO A 105 -9.76 13.65 -4.33
N LEU A 106 -9.68 12.56 -3.56
CA LEU A 106 -10.37 11.30 -3.85
C LEU A 106 -11.86 11.36 -3.50
N THR A 107 -12.25 12.24 -2.59
CA THR A 107 -13.65 12.46 -2.22
C THR A 107 -14.35 13.49 -3.12
N GLN A 108 -13.59 14.28 -3.88
CA GLN A 108 -14.12 15.29 -4.81
C GLN A 108 -14.20 14.81 -6.27
N ALA A 109 -13.60 13.66 -6.60
CA ALA A 109 -13.60 13.14 -7.96
C ALA A 109 -15.03 12.76 -8.38
N PRO A 110 -15.56 13.32 -9.49
CA PRO A 110 -16.90 13.01 -9.95
C PRO A 110 -16.99 11.54 -10.37
N SER A 111 -18.04 10.87 -9.90
CA SER A 111 -18.48 9.56 -10.39
C SER A 111 -18.71 9.70 -11.89
N HIS A 112 -17.84 9.09 -12.68
CA HIS A 112 -17.78 9.27 -14.14
C HIS A 112 -18.52 8.18 -14.89
#